data_AF-A0A4R1RNV9-F1
#
_entry.id   AF-A0A4R1RNV9-F1
#
_cell.length_a   1.000
_cell.length_b   1.000
_cell.length_c   1.000
_cell.angle_alpha   90.00
_cell.angle_beta   90.00
_cell.angle_gamma   90.00
#
_symmetry.space_group_name_H-M   'P 1'
#
loop_
_entity.id
_entity.type
_entity.pdbx_description
1 polymer ?
#
loop_
_entity_poly.entity_id
_entity_poly.type
_entity_poly.pdbx_seq_one_letter_code
_entity_poly.pdbx_strand_id
1 'polypeptide(L)'
;MGKAFIEKDGSIWMSANMKKDHRIFGYKEKDIYSTKMILLSIFTNEVENNPFNCKYGAFYDTNGMHNLKLRYIATEDDFLKIEIINEGKPIDEVYMLKQWFEFEQ
;
A
#
# COMPACT_ATOMS: atom_id res chain seq x y z
N MET A 1 15.07 4.95 -2.80
CA MET A 1 13.65 4.85 -2.38
C MET A 1 13.04 3.64 -3.06
N GLY A 2 12.40 2.76 -2.30
CA GLY A 2 11.62 1.66 -2.86
C GLY A 2 10.30 2.22 -3.40
N LYS A 3 9.90 1.76 -4.58
CA LYS A 3 8.60 2.10 -5.16
C LYS A 3 7.80 0.82 -5.39
N ALA A 4 6.49 0.94 -5.25
CA ALA A 4 5.55 -0.07 -5.69
C ALA A 4 5.27 0.13 -7.18
N PHE A 5 5.08 -0.96 -7.90
CA PHE A 5 4.78 -0.96 -9.32
C PHE A 5 3.30 -1.24 -9.55
N ILE A 6 2.71 -0.49 -10.47
CA ILE A 6 1.34 -0.68 -10.93
C ILE A 6 1.41 -1.33 -12.30
N GLU A 7 0.97 -2.57 -12.38
CA GLU A 7 0.92 -3.35 -13.62
C GLU A 7 -0.20 -2.83 -14.55
N LYS A 8 -0.18 -3.27 -15.82
CA LYS A 8 -1.15 -2.83 -16.84
C LYS A 8 -2.60 -3.20 -16.52
N ASP A 9 -2.81 -4.24 -15.73
CA ASP A 9 -4.13 -4.66 -15.23
C ASP A 9 -4.56 -3.90 -13.95
N GLY A 10 -3.73 -2.98 -13.46
CA GLY A 10 -3.94 -2.21 -12.24
C GLY A 10 -3.51 -2.93 -10.96
N SER A 11 -2.97 -4.15 -11.04
CA SER A 11 -2.42 -4.86 -9.89
C SER A 11 -1.22 -4.10 -9.33
N ILE A 12 -1.13 -4.02 -7.99
CA ILE A 12 -0.02 -3.36 -7.32
C ILE A 12 0.92 -4.42 -6.75
N TRP A 13 2.18 -4.35 -7.16
CA TRP A 13 3.23 -5.23 -6.68
C TRP A 13 4.39 -4.45 -6.08
N MET A 14 4.89 -4.92 -4.96
CA MET A 14 6.12 -4.42 -4.36
C MET A 14 6.89 -5.60 -3.78
N SER A 15 8.20 -5.64 -4.00
CA SER A 15 9.10 -6.54 -3.29
C SER A 15 9.82 -5.81 -2.17
N ALA A 16 9.96 -6.48 -1.02
CA ALA A 16 10.82 -6.01 0.06
C ALA A 16 12.29 -6.09 -0.39
N ASN A 17 12.80 -5.03 -1.02
CA ASN A 17 14.22 -4.92 -1.26
C ASN A 17 14.86 -4.16 -0.09
N MET A 18 15.57 -4.88 0.79
CA MET A 18 16.23 -4.31 1.97
C MET A 18 17.26 -3.21 1.64
N LYS A 19 17.66 -3.02 0.38
CA LYS A 19 18.53 -1.91 -0.06
C LYS A 19 17.77 -0.62 -0.38
N LYS A 20 16.43 -0.66 -0.38
CA LYS A 20 15.57 0.46 -0.77
C LYS A 20 14.60 0.79 0.35
N ASP A 21 14.96 1.78 1.15
CA ASP A 21 14.08 2.37 2.16
C ASP A 21 12.75 2.75 1.53
N HIS A 22 11.69 2.17 2.06
CA HIS A 22 10.32 2.54 1.75
C HIS A 22 9.46 2.42 2.99
N ARG A 23 8.53 3.36 3.11
CA ARG A 23 7.51 3.41 4.13
C ARG A 23 6.27 4.05 3.51
N ILE A 24 5.37 3.21 3.06
CA ILE A 24 4.20 3.62 2.27
C ILE A 24 2.96 3.37 3.13
N PHE A 25 2.27 4.44 3.49
CA PHE A 25 0.99 4.36 4.17
C PHE A 25 -0.17 4.47 3.18
N GLY A 26 -1.20 3.67 3.43
CA GLY A 26 -2.54 3.91 2.94
C GLY A 26 -3.39 4.62 4.00
N TYR A 27 -4.13 5.61 3.55
CA TYR A 27 -4.93 6.52 4.34
C TYR A 27 -6.41 6.36 4.00
N LYS A 28 -7.29 6.63 4.96
CA LYS A 28 -8.74 6.57 4.74
C LYS A 28 -9.23 7.66 3.78
N GLU A 29 -8.59 8.81 3.81
CA GLU A 29 -8.90 9.97 2.98
C GLU A 29 -7.65 10.43 2.25
N LYS A 30 -7.79 11.38 1.31
CA LYS A 30 -6.67 12.05 0.62
C LYS A 30 -5.91 13.03 1.54
N ASP A 31 -5.60 12.56 2.73
CA ASP A 31 -4.94 13.30 3.81
C ASP A 31 -4.03 12.37 4.60
N ILE A 32 -2.75 12.74 4.69
CA ILE A 32 -1.71 12.00 5.42
C ILE A 32 -1.92 12.00 6.94
N TYR A 33 -2.76 12.90 7.44
CA TYR A 33 -3.14 12.97 8.86
C TYR A 33 -4.41 12.16 9.16
N SER A 34 -5.08 11.62 8.13
CA SER A 34 -6.25 10.77 8.31
C SER A 34 -5.89 9.38 8.87
N THR A 35 -6.91 8.56 9.09
CA THR A 35 -6.74 7.22 9.66
C THR A 35 -5.82 6.38 8.79
N LYS A 36 -4.80 5.76 9.42
CA LYS A 36 -3.88 4.84 8.76
C LYS A 36 -4.59 3.49 8.56
N MET A 37 -4.70 3.09 7.31
CA MET A 37 -5.47 1.91 6.93
C MET A 37 -4.55 0.71 6.69
N ILE A 38 -3.40 0.93 6.06
CA ILE A 38 -2.42 -0.12 5.76
C ILE A 38 -1.01 0.48 5.72
N LEU A 39 0.01 -0.32 6.03
CA LEU A 39 1.41 0.07 5.89
C LEU A 39 2.20 -0.98 5.10
N LEU A 40 3.03 -0.50 4.19
CA LEU A 40 4.09 -1.27 3.54
C LEU A 40 5.46 -0.67 3.94
N SER A 41 6.26 -1.39 4.73
CA SER A 41 7.51 -0.87 5.30
C SER A 41 8.57 -1.95 5.44
N ILE A 42 9.83 -1.63 5.13
CA ILE A 42 10.95 -2.56 5.38
C ILE A 42 11.34 -2.68 6.85
N PHE A 43 10.86 -1.77 7.70
CA PHE A 43 11.30 -1.66 9.06
C PHE A 43 10.50 -2.62 9.96
N THR A 44 11.16 -3.64 10.51
CA THR A 44 10.51 -4.64 11.37
C THR A 44 9.77 -4.01 12.54
N ASN A 45 10.35 -3.00 13.18
CA ASN A 45 9.71 -2.27 14.28
C ASN A 45 8.46 -1.46 13.87
N GLU A 46 8.20 -1.31 12.57
CA GLU A 46 7.00 -0.67 12.03
C GLU A 46 5.96 -1.68 11.52
N VAL A 47 6.35 -2.94 11.32
CA VAL A 47 5.52 -4.02 10.79
C VAL A 47 5.07 -4.97 11.89
N GLU A 48 6.01 -5.43 12.71
CA GLU A 48 5.77 -6.41 13.76
C GLU A 48 4.77 -5.86 14.79
N ASN A 49 3.72 -6.63 15.05
CA ASN A 49 2.60 -6.25 15.93
C ASN A 49 1.79 -5.02 15.48
N ASN A 50 1.96 -4.53 14.23
CA ASN A 50 1.19 -3.42 13.68
C ASN A 50 1.14 -2.19 14.62
N PRO A 51 2.28 -1.56 14.94
CA PRO A 51 2.40 -0.52 15.97
C PRO A 51 1.62 0.76 15.64
N PHE A 52 1.30 0.97 14.36
CA PHE A 52 0.49 2.10 13.89
C PHE A 52 -1.01 1.81 13.91
N ASN A 53 -1.44 0.64 14.38
CA ASN A 53 -2.84 0.21 14.43
C ASN A 53 -3.56 0.35 13.09
N CYS A 54 -2.87 0.00 11.99
CA CYS A 54 -3.45 0.04 10.66
C CYS A 54 -4.59 -0.98 10.58
N LYS A 55 -5.78 -0.57 10.10
CA LYS A 55 -6.98 -1.44 10.00
C LYS A 55 -6.72 -2.76 9.27
N TYR A 56 -5.93 -2.72 8.20
CA TYR A 56 -5.58 -3.86 7.35
C TYR A 56 -4.21 -4.44 7.66
N GLY A 57 -3.53 -3.94 8.70
CA GLY A 57 -2.21 -4.41 9.10
C GLY A 57 -1.05 -3.64 8.47
N ALA A 58 0.15 -4.09 8.83
CA ALA A 58 1.42 -3.61 8.32
C ALA A 58 2.18 -4.80 7.74
N PHE A 59 2.85 -4.60 6.61
CA PHE A 59 3.53 -5.66 5.86
C PHE A 59 4.88 -5.19 5.34
N TYR A 60 5.80 -6.13 5.16
CA TYR A 60 7.09 -5.84 4.54
C TYR A 60 6.96 -5.53 3.04
N ASP A 61 6.05 -6.22 2.38
CA ASP A 61 5.78 -6.10 0.96
C ASP A 61 4.40 -6.68 0.61
N THR A 62 4.06 -6.68 -0.69
CA THR A 62 2.77 -7.23 -1.14
C THR A 62 2.70 -8.75 -1.09
N ASN A 63 3.83 -9.46 -0.98
CA ASN A 63 3.85 -10.92 -0.89
C ASN A 63 3.41 -11.42 0.51
N GLY A 64 3.66 -10.62 1.56
CA GLY A 64 3.21 -10.90 2.92
C GLY A 64 1.69 -10.70 3.15
N MET A 65 0.97 -10.17 2.16
CA MET A 65 -0.46 -9.88 2.25
C MET A 65 -1.28 -11.14 1.90
N HIS A 66 -1.36 -12.08 2.85
CA HIS A 66 -2.15 -13.29 2.65
C HIS A 66 -3.64 -12.96 2.51
N ASN A 67 -4.26 -13.42 1.42
CA ASN A 67 -5.67 -13.18 1.03
C ASN A 67 -6.06 -11.73 0.71
N LEU A 68 -5.14 -10.77 0.87
CA LEU A 68 -5.40 -9.35 0.66
C LEU A 68 -4.56 -8.83 -0.52
N LYS A 69 -5.21 -8.14 -1.46
CA LYS A 69 -4.58 -7.55 -2.65
C LYS A 69 -4.90 -6.08 -2.75
N LEU A 70 -4.03 -5.35 -3.43
CA LEU A 70 -4.18 -3.94 -3.74
C LEU A 70 -4.35 -3.77 -5.24
N ARG A 71 -5.35 -2.97 -5.64
CA ARG A 71 -5.62 -2.66 -7.04
C ARG A 71 -5.78 -1.16 -7.24
N TYR A 72 -5.02 -0.60 -8.17
CA TYR A 72 -5.15 0.79 -8.58
C TYR A 72 -6.52 1.04 -9.22
N ILE A 73 -7.20 2.12 -8.80
CA ILE A 73 -8.46 2.58 -9.40
C ILE A 73 -8.22 3.86 -10.21
N ALA A 74 -7.67 4.90 -9.57
CA ALA A 74 -7.53 6.22 -10.16
C ALA A 74 -6.43 7.04 -9.49
N THR A 75 -5.95 8.06 -10.18
CA THR A 75 -5.08 9.09 -9.62
C THR A 75 -5.92 10.31 -9.28
N GLU A 76 -5.82 10.79 -8.04
CA GLU A 76 -6.52 11.94 -7.52
C GLU A 76 -5.51 12.89 -6.85
N ASP A 77 -5.15 13.97 -7.55
CA ASP A 77 -4.17 14.95 -7.10
C ASP A 77 -2.78 14.33 -6.81
N ASP A 78 -2.38 14.30 -5.54
CA ASP A 78 -1.13 13.69 -5.06
C ASP A 78 -1.33 12.26 -4.50
N PHE A 79 -2.54 11.74 -4.60
CA PHE A 79 -2.90 10.41 -4.10
C PHE A 79 -3.31 9.48 -5.24
N LEU A 80 -3.09 8.20 -5.02
CA LEU A 80 -3.71 7.12 -5.78
C LEU A 80 -4.85 6.57 -4.95
N LYS A 81 -6.01 6.44 -5.59
CA LYS A 81 -7.14 5.68 -5.07
C LYS A 81 -6.90 4.20 -5.37
N ILE A 82 -6.84 3.40 -4.32
CA ILE A 82 -6.51 1.97 -4.37
C ILE A 82 -7.62 1.20 -3.67
N GLU A 83 -8.06 0.13 -4.31
CA GLU A 83 -9.00 -0.83 -3.73
C GLU A 83 -8.27 -1.88 -2.91
N ILE A 84 -8.84 -2.21 -1.75
CA ILE A 84 -8.44 -3.36 -0.96
C ILE A 84 -9.37 -4.51 -1.30
N ILE A 85 -8.80 -5.60 -1.81
CA ILE A 85 -9.50 -6.81 -2.22
C ILE A 85 -9.14 -7.92 -1.24
N ASN A 86 -10.14 -8.50 -0.56
CA ASN A 86 -9.96 -9.68 0.28
C ASN A 86 -10.69 -10.87 -0.33
N GLU A 87 -10.01 -12.00 -0.50
CA GLU A 87 -10.57 -13.22 -1.10
C GLU A 87 -11.27 -12.97 -2.46
N GLY A 88 -10.72 -12.05 -3.26
CA GLY A 88 -11.25 -11.68 -4.58
C GLY A 88 -12.41 -10.69 -4.57
N LYS A 89 -12.84 -10.20 -3.40
CA LYS A 89 -13.91 -9.20 -3.28
C LYS A 89 -13.37 -7.86 -2.78
N PRO A 90 -13.72 -6.73 -3.42
CA PRO A 90 -13.50 -5.41 -2.85
C PRO A 90 -14.14 -5.29 -1.47
N ILE A 91 -13.38 -4.81 -0.48
CA ILE A 91 -13.89 -4.62 0.88
C ILE A 91 -13.72 -3.19 1.40
N ASP A 92 -12.80 -2.40 0.83
CA ASP A 92 -12.58 -1.00 1.20
C ASP A 92 -11.70 -0.29 0.16
N GLU A 93 -11.53 1.01 0.35
CA GLU A 93 -10.65 1.86 -0.46
C GLU A 93 -9.65 2.57 0.44
N VAL A 94 -8.45 2.82 -0.10
CA VAL A 94 -7.39 3.57 0.56
C VAL A 94 -6.72 4.52 -0.41
N TYR A 95 -6.19 5.60 0.14
CA TYR A 95 -5.44 6.61 -0.58
C TYR A 95 -3.97 6.50 -0.23
N MET A 96 -3.10 6.37 -1.24
CA MET A 96 -1.65 6.29 -1.04
C MET A 96 -0.95 7.38 -1.83
N LEU A 97 0.13 7.97 -1.30
CA LEU A 97 0.83 9.06 -1.98
C LEU A 97 1.48 8.57 -3.29
N LYS A 98 1.17 9.23 -4.40
CA LYS A 98 1.61 8.83 -5.76
C LYS A 98 3.12 8.73 -5.93
N GLN A 99 3.89 9.51 -5.15
CA GLN A 99 5.36 9.53 -5.23
C GLN A 99 6.03 8.17 -4.95
N TRP A 100 5.32 7.28 -4.25
CA TRP A 100 5.78 5.93 -3.92
C TRP A 100 5.50 4.90 -5.00
N PHE A 101 4.86 5.28 -6.10
CA PHE A 101 4.41 4.37 -7.15
C PHE A 101 5.02 4.72 -8.51
N GLU A 102 5.22 3.68 -9.32
CA GLU A 102 5.57 3.76 -10.73
C GLU A 102 4.62 2.87 -11.54
N PHE A 103 4.17 3.34 -12.69
CA PHE A 103 3.41 2.52 -13.63
C PHE A 103 4.41 1.74 -14.50
N GLU A 104 4.21 0.43 -14.63
CA GLU A 104 4.99 -0.37 -15.57
C GLU A 104 4.72 0.07 -17.02
N GLN A 105 5.76 0.06 -17.86
CA GLN A 105 5.67 0.41 -19.29
C GLN A 105 5.17 -0.75 -20.15
#